data_AF-A0A2S8F7U4-F1
#
_entry.id   AF-A0A2S8F7U4-F1
#
_cell.length_a   1.000
_cell.length_b   1.000
_cell.length_c   1.000
_cell.angle_alpha   90.00
_cell.angle_beta   90.00
_cell.angle_gamma   90.00
#
_symmetry.space_group_name_H-M   'P 1'
#
loop_
_entity.id
_entity.type
_entity.pdbx_description
1 polymer ?
#
loop_
_entity_poly.entity_id
_entity_poly.type
_entity_poly.pdbx_seq_one_letter_code
_entity_poly.pdbx_strand_id
1 'polypeptide(L)'
;MPSRISGKVVSISDSGDAITDLDHAQLVDVPKDDRTSIECGGHTTLGIYPADHDQPEMTYVAILGSSGFLELSLIGDSAAKFLGLKVNDGVTIKW
;
A
#
# COMPACT_ATOMS: atom_id res chain seq x y z
N MET A 1 10.69 -2.33 -20.69
CA MET A 1 10.58 -1.25 -19.69
C MET A 1 9.78 -1.81 -18.54
N PRO A 2 10.17 -1.60 -17.27
CA PRO A 2 9.36 -2.08 -16.14
C PRO A 2 7.99 -1.39 -16.19
N SER A 3 6.94 -2.14 -15.85
CA SER A 3 5.58 -1.65 -15.76
C SER A 3 5.46 -0.73 -14.54
N ARG A 4 4.62 0.30 -14.64
CA ARG A 4 4.47 1.28 -13.56
C ARG A 4 3.03 1.78 -13.46
N ILE A 5 2.52 1.85 -12.24
CA ILE A 5 1.30 2.58 -11.88
C ILE A 5 1.68 3.73 -10.94
N SER A 6 0.96 4.84 -11.02
CA SER A 6 1.13 5.99 -10.13
C SER A 6 -0.23 6.47 -9.64
N GLY A 7 -0.28 6.83 -8.37
CA GLY A 7 -1.46 7.30 -7.68
C GLY A 7 -1.08 8.17 -6.50
N LYS A 8 -1.99 8.30 -5.55
CA LYS A 8 -1.77 9.04 -4.31
C LYS A 8 -2.64 8.52 -3.17
N VAL A 9 -2.25 8.85 -1.95
CA VAL A 9 -3.10 8.68 -0.78
C VAL A 9 -4.26 9.67 -0.83
N VAL A 10 -5.49 9.18 -0.71
CA VAL A 10 -6.71 9.99 -0.71
C VAL A 10 -7.34 10.15 0.67
N SER A 11 -7.10 9.20 1.58
CA SER A 11 -7.59 9.26 2.96
C SER A 11 -6.73 8.41 3.88
N ILE A 12 -6.84 8.66 5.18
CA ILE A 12 -6.27 7.82 6.24
C ILE A 12 -7.44 7.14 6.96
N SER A 13 -7.37 5.83 7.15
CA SER A 13 -8.39 5.05 7.88
C SER A 13 -8.35 5.34 9.40
N ASP A 14 -9.35 4.87 10.13
CA ASP A 14 -9.39 5.00 11.59
C ASP A 14 -8.25 4.24 12.31
N SER A 15 -7.79 3.12 11.73
CA SER A 15 -6.58 2.38 12.17
C SER A 15 -5.28 3.10 11.82
N GLY A 16 -5.34 4.10 10.94
CA GLY A 16 -4.20 4.89 10.51
C GLY A 16 -3.44 4.31 9.31
N ASP A 17 -4.13 3.49 8.50
CA ASP A 17 -3.65 3.01 7.20
C ASP A 17 -3.88 4.08 6.13
N ALA A 18 -3.00 4.15 5.13
CA ALA A 18 -3.15 5.08 4.02
C ALA A 18 -3.93 4.41 2.88
N ILE A 19 -5.13 4.94 2.60
CA ILE A 19 -5.98 4.48 1.50
C ILE A 19 -5.63 5.29 0.25
N THR A 20 -5.35 4.60 -0.85
CA THR A 20 -4.93 5.23 -2.12
C THR A 20 -6.08 5.38 -3.12
N ASP A 21 -5.85 6.05 -4.24
CA ASP A 21 -6.77 6.10 -5.39
C ASP A 21 -6.62 4.91 -6.36
N LEU A 22 -5.82 3.91 -6.00
CA LEU A 22 -5.56 2.74 -6.83
C LEU A 22 -6.56 1.63 -6.49
N ASP A 23 -7.63 1.55 -7.29
CA ASP A 23 -8.67 0.52 -7.15
C ASP A 23 -8.11 -0.89 -7.41
N HIS A 24 -8.70 -1.89 -6.76
CA HIS A 24 -8.33 -3.30 -6.92
C HIS A 24 -8.37 -3.77 -8.37
N ALA A 25 -9.32 -3.30 -9.19
CA ALA A 25 -9.39 -3.70 -10.60
C ALA A 25 -8.21 -3.17 -11.42
N GLN A 26 -7.64 -2.01 -11.07
CA GLN A 26 -6.38 -1.52 -11.67
C GLN A 26 -5.18 -2.40 -11.32
N LEU A 27 -5.28 -3.22 -10.27
CA LEU A 27 -4.19 -4.03 -9.74
C LEU A 27 -4.31 -5.52 -10.08
N VAL A 28 -5.31 -5.93 -10.87
CA VAL A 28 -5.55 -7.34 -11.22
C VAL A 28 -4.32 -8.00 -11.86
N ASP A 29 -3.65 -7.32 -12.78
CA ASP A 29 -2.51 -7.85 -13.53
C ASP A 29 -1.14 -7.58 -12.86
N VAL A 30 -1.14 -6.95 -11.69
CA VAL A 30 0.09 -6.64 -10.94
C VAL A 30 0.54 -7.89 -10.18
N PRO A 31 1.79 -8.35 -10.33
CA PRO A 31 2.33 -9.45 -9.53
C PRO A 31 2.17 -9.16 -8.03
N LYS A 32 1.83 -10.19 -7.26
CA LYS A 32 1.56 -10.06 -5.82
C LYS A 32 2.76 -10.38 -4.93
N ASP A 33 3.84 -10.84 -5.55
CA ASP A 33 5.08 -11.26 -4.91
C ASP A 33 6.12 -10.12 -4.84
N ASP A 34 7.32 -10.47 -4.38
CA ASP A 34 8.44 -9.57 -4.13
C ASP A 34 9.00 -8.86 -5.38
N ARG A 35 8.53 -9.22 -6.58
CA ARG A 35 8.85 -8.52 -7.82
C ARG A 35 8.16 -7.16 -7.92
N THR A 36 7.07 -6.96 -7.17
CA THR A 36 6.33 -5.70 -7.14
C THR A 36 6.81 -4.84 -5.99
N SER A 37 7.27 -3.63 -6.29
CA SER A 37 7.66 -2.64 -5.29
C SER A 37 6.65 -1.50 -5.24
N ILE A 38 6.25 -1.12 -4.01
CA ILE A 38 5.34 -0.01 -3.73
C ILE A 38 6.08 1.04 -2.91
N GLU A 39 6.11 2.27 -3.40
CA GLU A 39 6.77 3.41 -2.80
C GLU A 39 5.75 4.48 -2.44
N CYS A 40 5.76 4.96 -1.19
CA CYS A 40 4.92 6.05 -0.70
C CYS A 40 5.58 6.74 0.50
N GLY A 41 5.54 8.08 0.53
CA GLY A 41 6.07 8.86 1.66
C GLY A 41 7.56 8.64 1.95
N GLY A 42 8.35 8.22 0.95
CA GLY A 42 9.78 7.86 1.14
C GLY A 42 10.02 6.47 1.72
N HIS A 43 8.96 5.68 1.94
CA HIS A 43 9.02 4.29 2.39
C HIS A 43 8.71 3.33 1.25
N THR A 44 9.25 2.12 1.34
CA THR A 44 9.06 1.07 0.33
C THR A 44 8.66 -0.23 0.97
N THR A 45 7.69 -0.91 0.35
CA THR A 45 7.31 -2.29 0.64
C THR A 45 7.31 -3.12 -0.64
N LEU A 46 7.31 -4.44 -0.50
CA LEU A 46 7.33 -5.41 -1.58
C LEU A 46 6.08 -6.30 -1.50
N GLY A 47 5.57 -6.70 -2.65
CA GLY A 47 4.37 -7.52 -2.75
C GLY A 47 3.08 -6.76 -2.45
N ILE A 48 1.97 -7.39 -2.82
CA ILE A 48 0.62 -6.91 -2.53
C ILE A 48 -0.13 -8.07 -1.90
N TYR A 49 -0.57 -7.89 -0.66
CA TYR A 49 -1.13 -8.94 0.16
C TYR A 49 -2.67 -8.87 0.20
N PRO A 50 -3.37 -10.00 0.37
CA PRO A 50 -4.79 -9.99 0.69
C PRO A 50 -5.01 -9.49 2.13
N ALA A 51 -6.25 -9.13 2.47
CA ALA A 51 -6.61 -8.63 3.80
C ALA A 51 -6.36 -9.64 4.96
N ASP A 52 -6.31 -10.94 4.67
CA ASP A 52 -6.12 -12.04 5.64
C ASP A 52 -4.66 -12.55 5.69
N HIS A 53 -3.70 -11.72 5.32
CA HIS A 53 -2.28 -12.07 5.32
C HIS A 53 -1.71 -12.38 6.71
N ASP A 54 -0.54 -13.01 6.75
CA ASP A 54 0.20 -13.41 7.97
C ASP A 54 1.49 -12.61 8.20
N GLN A 55 1.59 -11.42 7.60
CA GLN A 55 2.80 -10.59 7.73
C GLN A 55 3.10 -10.22 9.19
N PRO A 56 4.38 -10.24 9.60
CA PRO A 56 4.76 -10.00 10.99
C PRO A 56 4.40 -8.59 11.49
N GLU A 57 4.27 -8.42 12.80
CA GLU A 57 4.18 -7.10 13.43
C GLU A 57 5.34 -6.18 13.01
N MET A 58 5.07 -4.87 12.97
CA MET A 58 5.98 -3.82 12.53
C MET A 58 6.43 -3.94 11.07
N THR A 59 5.73 -4.72 10.25
CA THR A 59 5.98 -4.81 8.80
C THR A 59 5.14 -3.79 8.04
N TYR A 60 5.79 -2.99 7.19
CA TYR A 60 5.10 -2.12 6.25
C TYR A 60 4.67 -2.91 5.02
N VAL A 61 3.37 -2.91 4.70
CA VAL A 61 2.77 -3.76 3.67
C VAL A 61 1.77 -3.00 2.81
N ALA A 62 1.59 -3.46 1.57
CA ALA A 62 0.51 -3.02 0.70
C ALA A 62 -0.58 -4.11 0.66
N ILE A 63 -1.83 -3.75 0.94
CA ILE A 63 -2.94 -4.68 1.14
C ILE A 63 -4.09 -4.36 0.18
N LEU A 64 -4.69 -5.39 -0.40
CA LEU A 64 -6.01 -5.31 -1.03
C LEU A 64 -7.07 -5.48 0.07
N GLY A 65 -7.28 -4.39 0.82
CA GLY A 65 -8.15 -4.37 2.00
C GLY A 65 -9.63 -4.12 1.66
N SER A 66 -10.43 -3.89 2.70
CA SER A 66 -11.89 -3.79 2.55
C SER A 66 -12.37 -2.45 1.97
N SER A 67 -11.50 -1.45 1.84
CA SER A 67 -11.86 -0.17 1.20
C SER A 67 -12.14 -0.28 -0.30
N GLY A 68 -11.71 -1.37 -0.95
CA GLY A 68 -11.76 -1.52 -2.42
C GLY A 68 -10.59 -0.83 -3.15
N PHE A 69 -9.67 -0.21 -2.41
CA PHE A 69 -8.46 0.40 -2.93
C PHE A 69 -7.22 -0.27 -2.32
N LEU A 70 -6.04 0.02 -2.87
CA LEU A 70 -4.78 -0.36 -2.23
C LEU A 70 -4.63 0.43 -0.93
N GLU A 71 -4.39 -0.31 0.15
CA GLU A 71 -4.14 0.21 1.49
C GLU A 71 -2.67 0.01 1.84
N LEU A 72 -2.04 1.02 2.43
CA LEU A 72 -0.66 0.96 2.90
C LEU A 72 -0.66 0.98 4.43
N SER A 73 -0.20 -0.12 5.01
CA SER A 73 -0.41 -0.46 6.42
C SER A 73 0.89 -0.82 7.12
N LEU A 74 0.94 -0.56 8.43
CA LEU A 74 2.00 -1.03 9.31
C LEU A 74 1.38 -2.03 10.27
N ILE A 75 1.78 -3.29 10.22
CA ILE A 75 1.10 -4.31 11.03
C ILE A 75 1.31 -4.04 12.52
N GLY A 76 0.21 -3.89 13.25
CA GLY A 76 0.22 -3.62 14.69
C GLY A 76 0.36 -2.15 15.10
N ASP A 77 0.48 -1.20 14.16
CA ASP A 77 0.56 0.24 14.47
C ASP A 77 -0.03 1.09 13.31
N SER A 78 -0.16 2.40 13.51
CA SER A 78 -0.62 3.32 12.47
C SER A 78 0.51 3.67 11.51
N ALA A 79 0.37 3.33 10.23
CA ALA A 79 1.30 3.75 9.18
C ALA A 79 1.40 5.29 9.09
N ALA A 80 0.27 5.99 9.18
CA ALA A 80 0.23 7.45 9.14
C ALA A 80 1.00 8.10 10.31
N LYS A 81 0.92 7.55 11.52
CA LYS A 81 1.62 8.10 12.70
C LYS A 81 3.09 7.69 12.73
N PHE A 82 3.38 6.41 12.48
CA PHE A 82 4.71 5.85 12.65
C PHE A 82 5.63 6.15 11.46
N LEU A 83 5.12 6.02 10.24
CA LEU A 83 5.87 6.30 9.00
C LEU A 83 5.61 7.72 8.47
N GLY A 84 4.65 8.45 9.05
CA GLY A 84 4.37 9.82 8.66
C GLY A 84 3.61 9.97 7.34
N LEU A 85 2.93 8.90 6.87
CA LEU A 85 2.13 8.93 5.65
C LEU A 85 0.94 9.89 5.77
N LYS A 86 0.66 10.63 4.70
CA LYS A 86 -0.35 11.70 4.66
C LYS A 86 -1.17 11.65 3.38
N VAL A 87 -2.37 12.25 3.46
CA VAL A 87 -3.18 12.53 2.27
C VAL A 87 -2.37 13.37 1.28
N ASN A 88 -2.47 13.03 0.00
CA ASN A 88 -1.70 13.54 -1.13
C ASN A 88 -0.25 13.05 -1.25
N ASP A 89 0.23 12.16 -0.38
CA ASP A 89 1.50 11.48 -0.64
C ASP A 89 1.39 10.68 -1.94
N GLY A 90 2.42 10.81 -2.79
CA GLY A 90 2.48 10.10 -4.06
C GLY A 90 2.76 8.62 -3.84
N VAL A 91 2.04 7.77 -4.58
CA VAL A 91 2.18 6.31 -4.56
C VAL A 91 2.70 5.87 -5.91
N THR A 92 3.72 5.02 -5.93
CA THR A 92 4.24 4.41 -7.17
C THR A 92 4.40 2.92 -7.00
N ILE A 93 3.88 2.16 -7.96
CA ILE A 93 4.04 0.70 -8.04
C ILE A 93 4.90 0.37 -9.26
N LYS A 94 5.90 -0.52 -9.14
CA LYS A 94 6.82 -0.94 -10.20
C LYS A 94 7.01 -2.47 -10.20
N TRP A 95 7.05 -3.09 -11.39
CA TRP A 95 7.37 -4.51 -11.61
C TRP A 95 7.85 -4.81 -13.04
#